data_AF-A0A958ENK1-F1
#
_entry.id   AF-A0A958ENK1-F1
#
_cell.length_a   1.000
_cell.length_b   1.000
_cell.length_c   1.000
_cell.angle_alpha   90.00
_cell.angle_beta   90.00
_cell.angle_gamma   90.00
#
_symmetry.space_group_name_H-M   'P 1'
#
loop_
_entity.id
_entity.type
_entity.pdbx_description
1 polymer ?
#
loop_
_entity_poly.entity_id
_entity_poly.type
_entity_poly.pdbx_seq_one_letter_code
_entity_poly.pdbx_strand_id
1 'polypeptide(L)'
;MSQISINKQEARIILTWYDTVVGKASHYGTAEYVFPEEQLVVDKLKKCLGNTSLDHYELQTVIGWMDKVISQFPGQAEYYFPEEEALVQKIRDAV
;
A
#
# COMPACT_ATOMS: atom_id res chain seq x y z
N MET A 1 13.15 12.46 10.07
CA MET A 1 12.70 11.12 9.62
C MET A 1 11.23 11.04 9.92
N SER A 2 10.38 11.05 8.90
CA SER A 2 8.93 10.98 9.07
C SER A 2 8.50 9.56 9.43
N GLN A 3 7.59 9.43 10.39
CA GLN A 3 6.94 8.18 10.74
C GLN A 3 5.43 8.43 10.79
N ILE A 4 4.65 7.52 10.21
CA ILE A 4 3.19 7.59 10.31
C ILE A 4 2.64 6.36 11.01
N SER A 5 1.61 6.58 11.82
CA SER A 5 0.87 5.51 12.47
C SER A 5 -0.29 5.09 11.57
N ILE A 6 -0.29 3.83 11.17
CA ILE A 6 -1.30 3.17 10.34
C ILE A 6 -2.18 2.31 11.24
N ASN A 7 -3.49 2.51 11.19
CA ASN A 7 -4.45 1.70 11.92
C ASN A 7 -4.79 0.40 11.15
N LYS A 8 -5.52 -0.51 11.78
CA LYS A 8 -5.91 -1.80 11.18
C LYS A 8 -6.68 -1.69 9.86
N GLN A 9 -7.50 -0.66 9.69
CA GLN A 9 -8.28 -0.46 8.47
C GLN A 9 -7.41 0.09 7.34
N GLU A 10 -6.58 1.07 7.63
CA GLU A 10 -5.56 1.60 6.70
C GLU A 10 -4.57 0.50 6.29
N ALA A 11 -4.16 -0.38 7.20
CA ALA A 11 -3.32 -1.52 6.89
C ALA A 11 -3.98 -2.50 5.90
N ARG A 12 -5.30 -2.70 6.00
CA ARG A 12 -6.06 -3.54 5.05
C ARG A 12 -6.09 -2.91 3.66
N ILE A 13 -6.32 -1.61 3.56
CA ILE A 13 -6.28 -0.86 2.31
C ILE A 13 -4.91 -1.03 1.63
N ILE A 14 -3.82 -0.81 2.38
CA ILE A 14 -2.46 -0.93 1.84
C ILE A 14 -2.19 -2.37 1.36
N LEU A 15 -2.65 -3.38 2.10
CA LEU A 15 -2.55 -4.77 1.67
C LEU A 15 -3.36 -5.05 0.39
N THR A 16 -4.53 -4.43 0.23
CA THR A 16 -5.30 -4.50 -1.01
C THR A 16 -4.56 -3.86 -2.18
N TRP A 17 -3.85 -2.75 -1.98
CA TRP A 17 -3.00 -2.16 -3.01
C TRP A 17 -1.87 -3.12 -3.42
N TYR A 18 -1.18 -3.71 -2.44
CA TYR A 18 -0.17 -4.73 -2.70
C TYR A 18 -0.73 -5.92 -3.50
N ASP A 19 -1.85 -6.49 -3.05
CA ASP A 19 -2.50 -7.62 -3.73
C ASP A 19 -2.96 -7.24 -5.16
N THR A 20 -3.38 -6.00 -5.39
CA THR A 20 -3.76 -5.51 -6.72
C THR A 20 -2.55 -5.43 -7.65
N VAL A 21 -1.43 -4.92 -7.14
CA VAL A 21 -0.17 -4.81 -7.87
C VAL A 21 0.42 -6.19 -8.19
N VAL A 22 0.41 -7.11 -7.23
CA VAL A 22 0.97 -8.46 -7.37
C VAL A 22 0.04 -9.40 -8.14
N GLY A 23 -1.25 -9.45 -7.78
CA GLY A 23 -2.23 -10.37 -8.36
C GLY A 23 -2.47 -10.17 -9.86
N LYS A 24 -2.26 -8.95 -10.38
CA LYS A 24 -2.25 -8.71 -11.83
C LYS A 24 -0.93 -9.14 -12.50
N ALA A 25 0.21 -9.06 -11.82
CA ALA A 25 1.48 -9.52 -12.36
C ALA A 25 1.45 -11.03 -12.68
N SER A 26 0.74 -11.81 -11.86
CA SER A 26 0.51 -13.25 -12.05
C SER A 26 -0.39 -13.57 -13.26
N HIS A 27 -1.33 -12.68 -13.61
CA HIS A 27 -2.29 -12.92 -14.71
C HIS A 27 -1.68 -12.80 -16.11
N TYR A 28 -0.56 -12.08 -16.26
CA TYR A 28 0.11 -11.84 -17.54
C TYR A 28 1.39 -12.68 -17.73
N GLY A 29 1.66 -13.65 -16.85
CA GLY A 29 2.79 -14.57 -17.00
C GLY A 29 4.18 -13.95 -16.76
N THR A 30 4.24 -12.73 -16.23
CA THR A 30 5.47 -12.12 -15.74
C THR A 30 5.86 -12.78 -14.42
N ALA A 31 7.02 -13.43 -14.39
CA ALA A 31 7.58 -14.05 -13.19
C ALA A 31 7.54 -13.06 -12.01
N GLU A 32 6.95 -13.52 -10.90
CA GLU A 32 6.75 -12.76 -9.66
C GLU A 32 8.10 -12.41 -9.04
N TYR A 33 8.55 -11.17 -9.20
CA TYR A 33 9.61 -10.61 -8.37
C TYR A 33 8.95 -9.83 -7.24
N VAL A 34 8.46 -10.55 -6.22
CA VAL A 34 8.18 -9.93 -4.92
C VAL A 34 9.53 -9.66 -4.27
N PHE A 35 9.86 -8.39 -4.05
CA PHE A 35 11.12 -8.04 -3.42
C PHE A 35 11.06 -8.42 -1.93
N PRO A 36 12.13 -8.98 -1.34
CA PRO A 36 12.15 -9.34 0.09
C PRO A 36 11.77 -8.17 1.01
N GLU A 37 12.11 -6.95 0.62
CA GLU A 37 11.80 -5.70 1.33
C GLU A 37 10.30 -5.40 1.34
N GLU A 38 9.57 -5.73 0.27
CA GLU A 38 8.11 -5.60 0.18
C GLU A 38 7.43 -6.59 1.13
N GLN A 39 7.94 -7.83 1.21
CA GLN A 39 7.39 -8.86 2.08
C GLN A 39 7.50 -8.48 3.57
N LEU A 40 8.56 -7.77 3.99
CA LEU A 40 8.70 -7.27 5.36
C LEU A 40 7.59 -6.28 5.72
N VAL A 41 7.27 -5.36 4.80
CA VAL A 41 6.18 -4.39 4.98
C VAL A 41 4.83 -5.11 5.04
N VAL A 42 4.60 -6.09 4.15
CA VAL A 42 3.38 -6.90 4.14
C VAL A 42 3.20 -7.67 5.45
N ASP A 43 4.24 -8.34 5.95
CA ASP A 43 4.17 -9.10 7.19
C ASP A 43 3.89 -8.20 8.40
N LYS A 44 4.47 -6.99 8.42
CA LYS A 44 4.23 -5.99 9.45
C LYS A 44 2.77 -5.52 9.44
N LEU A 45 2.23 -5.20 8.26
CA LEU A 45 0.84 -4.78 8.10
C LEU A 45 -0.15 -5.91 8.42
N LYS A 46 0.14 -7.17 8.04
CA LYS A 46 -0.68 -8.34 8.38
C LYS A 46 -0.75 -8.59 9.89
N LYS A 47 0.32 -8.27 10.62
CA LYS A 47 0.38 -8.36 12.09
C LYS A 47 -0.23 -7.14 12.80
N CYS A 48 -0.76 -6.16 12.07
CA CYS A 48 -1.37 -4.97 12.67
C CYS A 48 -2.69 -5.29 13.39
N LEU A 49 -2.60 -5.44 14.72
CA LEU A 49 -3.77 -5.66 15.58
C LEU A 49 -4.45 -4.36 16.04
N GLY A 50 -3.75 -3.23 15.97
CA GLY A 50 -4.23 -1.91 16.37
C GLY A 50 -3.63 -0.82 15.50
N ASN A 51 -2.52 -0.23 15.95
CA ASN A 51 -1.73 0.72 15.18
C ASN A 51 -0.32 0.17 14.94
N THR A 52 0.21 0.40 13.75
CA THR A 52 1.58 0.07 13.34
C THR A 52 2.25 1.33 12.81
N SER A 53 3.49 1.57 13.21
CA SER A 53 4.25 2.71 12.67
C SER A 53 5.03 2.26 11.44
N LEU A 54 4.90 3.00 10.35
CA LEU A 54 5.75 2.85 9.17
C LEU A 54 6.89 3.87 9.21
N ASP A 55 8.11 3.41 8.96
CA ASP A 55 9.27 4.27 8.76
C ASP A 55 9.32 4.84 7.33
N HIS A 56 10.30 5.70 7.07
CA HIS A 56 10.45 6.36 5.78
C HIS A 56 10.62 5.37 4.62
N TYR A 57 11.39 4.29 4.79
CA TYR A 57 11.64 3.32 3.72
C TYR A 57 10.40 2.48 3.46
N GLU A 58 9.74 2.02 4.52
CA GLU A 58 8.47 1.29 4.42
C GLU A 58 7.38 2.16 3.76
N LEU A 59 7.37 3.47 4.07
CA LEU A 59 6.46 4.43 3.46
C LEU A 59 6.73 4.61 1.96
N GLN A 60 8.00 4.69 1.54
CA GLN A 60 8.36 4.74 0.11
C GLN A 60 7.87 3.49 -0.63
N THR A 61 7.96 2.30 -0.01
CA THR A 61 7.42 1.06 -0.58
C THR A 61 5.90 1.14 -0.77
N VAL A 62 5.17 1.61 0.25
CA VAL A 62 3.71 1.77 0.19
C VAL A 62 3.29 2.77 -0.89
N ILE A 63 4.02 3.88 -1.04
CA ILE A 63 3.80 4.87 -2.11
C ILE A 63 4.00 4.23 -3.48
N GLY A 64 5.03 3.39 -3.63
CA GLY A 64 5.26 2.65 -4.86
C GLY A 64 4.06 1.76 -5.25
N TRP A 65 3.41 1.13 -4.27
CA TRP A 65 2.17 0.37 -4.53
C TRP A 65 0.99 1.29 -4.87
N MET A 66 0.80 2.36 -4.10
CA MET A 66 -0.24 3.36 -4.32
C MET A 66 -0.17 3.95 -5.73
N ASP A 67 1.00 4.40 -6.17
CA ASP A 67 1.19 4.99 -7.50
C ASP A 67 0.94 3.98 -8.63
N LYS A 68 1.35 2.71 -8.43
CA LYS A 68 1.06 1.62 -9.38
C LYS A 68 -0.45 1.35 -9.46
N VAL A 69 -1.18 1.37 -8.34
CA VAL A 69 -2.64 1.21 -8.34
C VAL A 69 -3.31 2.40 -9.04
N ILE A 70 -2.99 3.64 -8.64
CA ILE A 70 -3.59 4.85 -9.22
C ILE A 70 -3.33 4.93 -10.74
N SER A 71 -2.09 4.68 -11.18
CA SER A 71 -1.73 4.73 -12.60
C SER A 71 -2.35 3.62 -13.45
N GLN A 72 -2.69 2.47 -12.85
CA GLN A 72 -3.34 1.36 -13.55
C GLN A 72 -4.86 1.54 -13.70
N PHE A 73 -5.49 2.41 -12.91
CA PHE A 73 -6.91 2.69 -12.96
C PHE A 73 -7.21 4.19 -13.11
N PRO A 74 -6.72 4.86 -14.18
CA PRO A 74 -7.01 6.27 -14.39
C PRO A 74 -8.51 6.47 -14.66
N GLY A 75 -9.22 7.10 -13.73
CA GLY A 75 -10.60 7.54 -13.91
C GLY A 75 -11.71 6.55 -13.50
N GLN A 76 -11.40 5.44 -12.82
CA GLN A 76 -12.46 4.62 -12.22
C GLN A 76 -12.86 5.18 -10.85
N ALA A 77 -13.87 6.05 -10.86
CA ALA A 77 -14.54 6.58 -9.67
C ALA A 77 -15.13 5.49 -8.74
N GLU A 78 -15.09 4.22 -9.12
CA GLU A 78 -15.63 3.08 -8.35
C GLU A 78 -14.69 2.56 -7.25
N TYR A 79 -13.43 3.00 -7.17
CA TYR A 79 -12.47 2.58 -6.13
C TYR A 79 -12.11 3.68 -5.12
N TYR A 80 -12.79 4.82 -5.13
CA TYR A 80 -12.65 5.82 -4.06
C TYR A 80 -13.50 5.39 -2.86
N PHE A 81 -12.98 4.49 -2.02
CA PHE A 81 -13.46 4.43 -0.65
C PHE A 81 -13.00 5.74 0.03
N PRO A 82 -13.87 6.53 0.68
CA PRO A 82 -13.49 7.81 1.30
C PRO A 82 -12.30 7.70 2.28
N GLU A 83 -12.12 6.51 2.84
CA GLU A 83 -11.02 6.18 3.74
C GLU A 83 -9.68 5.96 3.02
N GLU A 84 -9.69 5.59 1.74
CA GLU A 84 -8.50 5.55 0.89
C GLU A 84 -8.01 6.97 0.60
N GLU A 85 -8.91 7.91 0.31
CA GLU A 85 -8.53 9.31 0.06
C GLU A 85 -7.85 9.95 1.28
N ALA A 86 -8.42 9.73 2.47
CA ALA A 86 -7.83 10.19 3.72
C ALA A 86 -6.45 9.55 3.98
N LEU A 87 -6.31 8.25 3.69
CA LEU A 87 -5.03 7.54 3.83
C LEU A 87 -3.98 8.03 2.82
N VAL A 88 -4.38 8.24 1.56
CA VAL A 88 -3.52 8.77 0.51
C VAL A 88 -3.01 10.16 0.89
N GLN A 89 -3.90 11.04 1.35
CA GLN A 89 -3.50 12.38 1.80
C GLN A 89 -2.55 12.30 3.00
N LYS A 90 -2.86 11.45 3.99
CA LYS A 90 -2.01 11.22 5.16
C LYS A 90 -0.61 10.70 4.81
N ILE A 91 -0.50 9.82 3.80
CA ILE A 91 0.78 9.31 3.30
C ILE A 91 1.54 10.43 2.58
N ARG A 92 0.87 11.21 1.72
CA ARG A 92 1.47 12.32 0.98
C ARG A 92 1.99 13.43 1.88
N ASP A 93 1.26 13.78 2.94
CA ASP A 93 1.66 14.81 3.90
C ASP A 93 2.88 14.41 4.75
N ALA A 94 3.16 13.11 4.84
CA ALA A 94 4.25 12.59 5.65
C ALA A 94 5.59 12.44 4.90
N VAL A 95 5.60 12.64 3.58
CA VAL A 95 6.77 12.51 2.70
C VAL A 95 7.33 13.88 2.40
#